data_AF-A0A437R313-F1
#
_entry.id   AF-A0A437R313-F1
#
_cell.length_a   1.000
_cell.length_b   1.000
_cell.length_c   1.000
_cell.angle_alpha   90.00
_cell.angle_beta   90.00
_cell.angle_gamma   90.00
#
_symmetry.space_group_name_H-M   'P 1'
#
loop_
_entity.id
_entity.type
_entity.pdbx_description
1 polymer ?
#
loop_
_entity_poly.entity_id
_entity_poly.type
_entity_poly.pdbx_seq_one_letter_code
_entity_poly.pdbx_strand_id
1 'polypeptide(L)' 'MLKTISFAIMHFCVAFTVAYLLTGDWVVGGLLAVVEPAVNTVAYFFHEKF' A
#
# COMPACT_ATOMS: atom_id res chain seq x y z
N MET A 1 -16.66 -1.26 -9.33
CA MET A 1 -15.36 -1.69 -9.90
C MET A 1 -14.46 -0.54 -10.34
N LEU A 2 -14.92 0.42 -11.15
CA LEU A 2 -14.10 1.58 -11.57
C LEU A 2 -13.53 2.41 -10.39
N LYS A 3 -14.34 2.65 -9.34
CA LYS A 3 -13.87 3.36 -8.13
C LYS A 3 -12.82 2.56 -7.35
N THR A 4 -12.94 1.24 -7.29
CA THR A 4 -11.99 0.35 -6.61
C THR A 4 -10.63 0.38 -7.30
N ILE A 5 -10.62 0.32 -8.63
CA ILE A 5 -9.39 0.40 -9.43
C ILE A 5 -8.75 1.79 -9.32
N SER A 6 -9.57 2.85 -9.42
CA SER A 6 -9.09 4.23 -9.25
C SER A 6 -8.45 4.46 -7.87
N PHE A 7 -9.04 3.89 -6.82
CA PHE A 7 -8.49 3.95 -5.46
C PHE A 7 -7.17 3.18 -5.31
N ALA A 8 -7.08 1.98 -5.90
CA ALA A 8 -5.85 1.18 -5.87
C ALA A 8 -4.68 1.89 -6.57
N ILE A 9 -4.94 2.50 -7.74
CA ILE A 9 -3.92 3.27 -8.47
C ILE A 9 -3.48 4.49 -7.65
N MET A 10 -4.43 5.22 -7.07
CA MET A 10 -4.13 6.38 -6.23
C MET A 10 -3.25 5.98 -5.02
N HIS A 11 -3.60 4.90 -4.33
CA HIS A 11 -2.80 4.39 -3.22
C HIS A 11 -1.37 4.05 -3.65
N PHE A 12 -1.20 3.29 -4.74
CA PHE A 12 0.13 2.94 -5.26
C PHE A 12 0.97 4.18 -5.60
N CYS A 13 0.38 5.16 -6.28
CA CYS A 13 1.09 6.39 -6.62
C CYS A 13 1.50 7.17 -5.37
N VAL A 14 0.61 7.31 -4.38
CA VAL A 14 0.90 8.07 -3.15
C VAL A 14 1.92 7.32 -2.29
N ALA A 15 1.72 6.03 -2.01
CA ALA A 15 2.61 5.22 -1.19
C ALA A 15 4.03 5.16 -1.78
N PHE A 16 4.14 4.93 -3.10
CA PHE A 16 5.42 4.96 -3.80
C PHE A 16 6.08 6.33 -3.72
N THR A 17 5.36 7.42 -4.00
CA THR A 17 5.93 8.77 -4.01
C THR A 17 6.38 9.20 -2.63
N VAL A 18 5.58 8.97 -1.60
CA VAL A 18 5.92 9.32 -0.21
C VAL A 18 7.11 8.50 0.27
N ALA A 19 7.11 7.18 0.03
CA ALA A 19 8.24 6.34 0.41
C ALA A 19 9.52 6.70 -0.35
N TYR A 20 9.42 6.99 -1.66
CA TYR A 20 10.57 7.45 -2.44
C TYR A 20 11.12 8.79 -1.93
N LEU A 21 10.25 9.76 -1.60
CA LEU A 21 10.68 11.05 -1.04
C LEU A 21 11.37 10.90 0.33
N LEU A 22 10.93 9.94 1.14
CA LEU A 22 11.50 9.72 2.47
C LEU A 22 12.79 8.89 2.44
N THR A 23 12.88 7.92 1.53
CA THR A 23 13.98 6.94 1.52
C THR A 23 15.02 7.22 0.44
N GLY A 24 14.66 7.95 -0.62
CA GLY A 24 15.47 8.12 -1.83
C GLY A 24 15.59 6.84 -2.67
N ASP A 25 14.90 5.76 -2.28
CA ASP A 25 15.01 4.42 -2.88
C ASP A 25 13.67 3.97 -3.49
N TRP A 26 13.75 3.67 -4.78
CA TRP A 26 12.72 3.23 -5.71
C TRP A 26 12.22 1.83 -5.32
N VAL A 27 13.11 0.97 -4.83
CA VAL A 27 12.83 -0.41 -4.44
C VAL A 27 11.99 -0.40 -3.17
N VAL A 28 12.38 0.41 -2.19
CA VAL A 28 11.63 0.52 -0.92
C VAL A 28 10.24 1.08 -1.16
N GLY A 29 10.09 2.09 -2.03
CA GLY A 29 8.78 2.63 -2.37
C GLY A 29 7.86 1.64 -3.09
N GLY A 30 8.40 0.83 -4.00
CA GLY A 30 7.64 -0.22 -4.68
C GLY A 30 7.22 -1.34 -3.72
N LEU A 31 8.13 -1.75 -2.83
CA LEU A 31 7.87 -2.79 -1.84
C LEU A 31 6.79 -2.34 -0.86
N LEU A 32 6.88 -1.10 -0.35
CA LEU A 32 5.92 -0.56 0.60
C LEU A 32 4.50 -0.51 0.03
N ALA A 33 4.35 -0.06 -1.23
CA ALA A 33 3.06 0.05 -1.89
C ALA A 33 2.31 -1.30 -2.06
N VAL A 34 3.03 -2.44 -2.02
CA VAL A 34 2.45 -3.79 -2.07
C VAL A 34 2.31 -4.37 -0.65
N VAL A 35 3.33 -4.20 0.18
CA VAL A 35 3.40 -4.81 1.51
C VAL A 35 2.35 -4.22 2.45
N GLU A 36 2.14 -2.90 2.42
CA GLU A 36 1.15 -2.23 3.29
C GLU A 36 -0.26 -2.82 3.14
N PRO A 37 -0.88 -2.87 1.93
CA PRO A 37 -2.22 -3.44 1.80
C PRO A 37 -2.25 -4.96 2.09
N ALA A 38 -1.18 -5.70 1.79
CA ALA A 38 -1.11 -7.13 2.09
C ALA A 38 -1.11 -7.40 3.60
N VAL A 39 -0.25 -6.69 4.35
CA VAL A 39 -0.19 -6.78 5.80
C VAL A 39 -1.48 -6.29 6.43
N ASN A 40 -2.08 -5.22 5.90
CA ASN A 40 -3.36 -4.72 6.41
C ASN A 40 -4.50 -5.73 6.22
N THR A 41 -4.48 -6.50 5.12
CA THR A 41 -5.45 -7.59 4.90
C THR A 41 -5.27 -8.72 5.92
N VAL A 42 -4.02 -9.09 6.21
CA VAL A 42 -3.70 -10.10 7.23
C VAL A 42 -4.07 -9.60 8.62
N ALA A 43 -3.72 -8.36 8.96
CA ALA A 43 -4.05 -7.73 10.23
C ALA A 43 -5.57 -7.65 10.43
N TYR A 44 -6.32 -7.29 9.38
CA TYR A 44 -7.77 -7.26 9.40
C TYR A 44 -8.37 -8.64 9.68
N PHE A 45 -7.82 -9.71 9.07
CA PHE A 45 -8.25 -11.08 9.34
C PHE A 45 -8.05 -11.50 10.80
N PHE A 46 -6.95 -11.08 11.44
CA PHE A 46 -6.75 -11.32 12.87
C PHE A 46 -7.64 -10.41 13.73
N HIS A 47 -7.85 -9.16 13.34
CA HIS A 47 -8.69 -8.20 14.06
C HIS A 47 -10.17 -8.61 14.07
N GLU A 48 -10.71 -9.15 12.97
CA GLU A 48 -12.10 -9.67 12.95
C GLU A 48 -12.33 -10.89 13.85
N LYS A 49 -11.27 -11.58 14.30
CA LYS A 49 -11.37 -12.79 15.12
C LYS A 49 -11.27 -12.54 16.62
N PHE A 50 -10.93 -11.33 17.06
CA PHE A 50 -10.89 -10.91 18.46
C PHE A 50 -12.13 -10.08 18.79
#